data_AF-A0A2N1JJ04-F1
#
_entry.id   AF-A0A2N1JJ04-F1
#
_cell.length_a   1.000
_cell.length_b   1.000
_cell.length_c   1.000
_cell.angle_alpha   90.00
_cell.angle_beta   90.00
_cell.angle_gamma   90.00
#
_symmetry.space_group_name_H-M   'P 1'
#
loop_
_entity.id
_entity.type
_entity.pdbx_description
1 polymer ?
#
loop_
_entity_poly.entity_id
_entity_poly.type
_entity_poly.pdbx_seq_one_letter_code
_entity_poly.pdbx_strand_id
1 'polypeptide(L)'
;MIHPGDEDGGFSLVELIVVVVVLGILAAIAIPILAGVEDTARHNALRAVVAEAAAGAVADLSQDATPRLLPDTGYSLDWADEAPTQADAVCVRATRLDNGEHAIAGPGCD
;
A
#
# COMPACT_ATOMS: atom_id res chain seq x y z
N MET A 1 57.05 19.47 -30.03
CA MET A 1 56.69 19.55 -28.60
C MET A 1 55.19 19.66 -28.54
N ILE A 2 54.51 18.59 -28.13
CA ILE A 2 53.05 18.53 -27.97
C ILE A 2 52.75 19.18 -26.62
N HIS A 3 51.89 20.19 -26.58
CA HIS A 3 51.33 20.72 -25.35
C HIS A 3 49.94 20.07 -25.18
N PRO A 4 49.75 19.13 -24.24
CA PRO A 4 48.42 18.68 -23.89
C PRO A 4 47.73 19.85 -23.17
N GLY A 5 46.77 20.47 -23.85
CA GLY A 5 45.76 21.28 -23.17
C GLY A 5 44.80 20.30 -22.56
N ASP A 6 45.02 19.95 -21.30
CA ASP A 6 44.02 19.26 -20.51
C ASP A 6 42.79 20.17 -20.43
N GLU A 7 41.72 19.73 -21.10
CA GLU A 7 40.38 20.29 -21.02
C GLU A 7 39.83 19.98 -19.62
N ASP A 8 40.41 20.58 -18.58
CA ASP A 8 39.92 20.53 -17.22
C ASP A 8 38.62 21.36 -17.14
N GLY A 9 37.55 20.78 -17.70
CA GLY A 9 36.19 21.28 -17.66
C GLY A 9 35.65 21.22 -16.24
N GLY A 10 36.06 22.19 -15.42
CA GLY A 10 35.47 22.43 -14.11
C GLY A 10 34.00 22.82 -14.25
N PHE A 11 33.12 22.07 -13.60
CA PHE A 11 31.70 22.40 -13.47
C PHE A 11 31.54 23.82 -12.93
N SER A 12 30.76 24.66 -13.61
CA SER A 12 30.58 26.03 -13.14
C SER A 12 29.68 26.06 -11.90
N LEU A 13 29.97 26.94 -10.93
CA LEU A 13 29.11 27.14 -9.76
C LEU A 13 27.69 27.55 -10.17
N VAL A 14 27.54 28.27 -11.28
CA VAL A 14 26.22 28.65 -11.82
C VAL A 14 25.45 27.44 -12.34
N GLU A 15 26.16 26.45 -12.88
CA GLU A 15 25.60 25.24 -13.46
C GLU A 15 25.06 24.31 -12.37
N LEU A 16 25.78 24.21 -11.25
CA LEU A 16 25.28 23.50 -10.08
C LEU A 16 24.05 24.19 -9.47
N ILE A 17 24.07 25.54 -9.41
CA ILE A 17 22.96 26.32 -8.84
C ILE A 17 21.68 26.17 -9.68
N VAL A 18 21.77 26.26 -11.01
CA VAL A 18 20.57 26.12 -11.86
C VAL A 18 19.98 24.71 -11.74
N VAL A 19 20.81 23.67 -11.60
CA VAL A 19 20.34 22.29 -11.41
C VAL A 19 19.58 22.14 -10.10
N VAL A 20 20.12 22.61 -8.96
CA VAL A 20 19.40 22.49 -7.67
C VAL A 20 18.13 23.33 -7.64
N VAL A 21 18.08 24.47 -8.34
CA VAL A 21 16.85 25.27 -8.48
C VAL A 21 15.79 24.49 -9.27
N VAL A 22 16.16 23.89 -10.40
CA VAL A 22 15.23 23.08 -11.21
C VAL A 22 14.77 21.85 -10.42
N LEU A 23 15.69 21.12 -9.76
CA LEU A 23 15.36 19.99 -8.90
C LEU A 23 14.45 20.41 -7.74
N GLY A 24 14.65 21.60 -7.18
CA GLY A 24 13.78 22.17 -6.13
C GLY A 24 12.35 22.39 -6.62
N ILE A 25 12.17 22.93 -7.83
CA ILE A 25 10.84 23.12 -8.44
C ILE A 25 10.17 21.76 -8.70
N LEU A 26 10.91 20.80 -9.26
CA LEU A 26 10.38 19.46 -9.52
C LEU A 26 9.99 18.75 -8.23
N ALA A 27 10.83 18.83 -7.18
CA ALA A 27 10.55 18.23 -5.89
C ALA A 27 9.29 18.83 -5.23
N ALA A 28 9.09 20.15 -5.32
CA ALA A 28 7.91 20.82 -4.75
C ALA A 28 6.59 20.29 -5.34
N ILE A 29 6.57 19.89 -6.61
CA ILE A 29 5.39 19.30 -7.28
C ILE A 29 5.32 17.79 -7.03
N ALA A 30 6.45 17.09 -7.08
CA ALA A 30 6.48 15.63 -6.99
C ALA A 30 6.12 15.08 -5.60
N ILE A 31 6.59 15.73 -4.53
CA ILE A 31 6.38 15.28 -3.14
C ILE A 31 4.88 15.13 -2.77
N PRO A 32 4.01 16.14 -2.99
CA PRO A 32 2.59 16.02 -2.61
C PRO A 32 1.85 14.96 -3.44
N ILE A 33 2.20 14.79 -4.71
CA ILE A 33 1.60 13.76 -5.58
C ILE A 33 1.96 12.36 -5.06
N LEU A 34 3.22 12.15 -4.74
CA LEU A 34 3.69 10.85 -4.25
C LEU A 34 3.01 10.45 -2.93
N ALA A 35 2.86 11.39 -2.00
CA ALA A 35 2.18 11.13 -0.73
C ALA A 35 0.73 10.63 -0.93
N GLY A 36 -0.02 11.23 -1.87
CA GLY A 36 -1.39 10.77 -2.17
C GLY A 36 -1.44 9.39 -2.83
N VAL A 37 -0.42 9.03 -3.62
CA VAL A 37 -0.30 7.68 -4.21
C VAL A 37 -0.03 6.65 -3.13
N GLU A 38 0.84 6.95 -2.16
CA GLU A 38 1.13 6.06 -1.04
C GLU A 38 -0.12 5.75 -0.21
N ASP A 39 -0.91 6.77 0.13
CA ASP A 39 -2.15 6.57 0.89
C ASP A 39 -3.18 5.75 0.12
N THR A 40 -3.33 6.01 -1.18
CA THR A 40 -4.20 5.21 -2.05
C THR A 40 -3.72 3.77 -2.15
N ALA A 41 -2.41 3.55 -2.28
CA ALA A 41 -1.81 2.21 -2.31
C ALA A 41 -2.06 1.46 -1.00
N ARG A 42 -1.91 2.14 0.15
CA ARG A 42 -2.22 1.56 1.47
C ARG A 42 -3.70 1.20 1.61
N HIS A 43 -4.61 2.06 1.17
CA HIS A 43 -6.05 1.75 1.21
C HIS A 43 -6.39 0.55 0.30
N ASN A 44 -5.80 0.50 -0.90
CA ASN A 44 -5.98 -0.64 -1.80
C ASN A 44 -5.40 -1.94 -1.24
N ALA A 45 -4.24 -1.87 -0.57
CA ALA A 45 -3.65 -3.03 0.10
C ALA A 45 -4.55 -3.55 1.21
N LEU A 46 -5.12 -2.66 2.04
CA LEU A 46 -6.09 -3.02 3.07
C LEU A 46 -7.32 -3.72 2.47
N ARG A 47 -7.85 -3.19 1.36
CA ARG A 47 -8.99 -3.78 0.63
C ARG A 47 -8.65 -5.15 0.03
N ALA A 48 -7.43 -5.32 -0.49
CA ALA A 48 -6.96 -6.59 -1.04
C ALA A 48 -6.84 -7.65 0.07
N VAL A 49 -6.25 -7.29 1.22
CA VAL A 49 -6.08 -8.19 2.37
C VAL A 49 -7.43 -8.69 2.88
N VAL A 50 -8.40 -7.80 3.08
CA VAL A 50 -9.74 -8.23 3.54
C VAL A 50 -10.49 -9.05 2.50
N ALA A 51 -10.34 -8.75 1.20
CA ALA A 51 -10.98 -9.50 0.13
C ALA A 51 -10.41 -10.92 0.02
N GLU A 52 -9.09 -11.08 0.12
CA GLU A 52 -8.41 -12.38 0.15
C GLU A 52 -8.87 -13.20 1.35
N ALA A 53 -8.90 -12.59 2.54
CA ALA A 53 -9.34 -13.26 3.76
C ALA A 53 -10.81 -13.72 3.67
N ALA A 54 -11.69 -12.88 3.11
CA ALA A 54 -13.09 -13.23 2.88
C ALA A 54 -13.22 -14.38 1.86
N ALA A 55 -12.47 -14.33 0.76
CA ALA A 55 -12.47 -15.39 -0.24
C ALA A 55 -11.98 -16.73 0.34
N GLY A 56 -10.91 -16.71 1.14
CA GLY A 56 -10.41 -17.88 1.86
C GLY A 56 -11.45 -18.45 2.82
N ALA A 57 -12.11 -17.61 3.61
CA ALA A 57 -13.18 -18.02 4.51
C ALA A 57 -14.37 -18.66 3.78
N VAL A 58 -14.79 -18.08 2.64
CA VAL A 58 -15.82 -18.66 1.77
C VAL A 58 -15.39 -20.03 1.24
N ALA A 59 -14.14 -20.17 0.82
CA ALA A 59 -13.60 -21.42 0.29
C ALA A 59 -13.53 -22.53 1.36
N ASP A 60 -13.16 -22.19 2.59
CA ASP A 60 -13.15 -23.11 3.74
C ASP A 60 -14.57 -23.60 4.05
N LEU A 61 -15.53 -22.69 4.18
CA LEU A 61 -16.93 -23.03 4.47
C LEU A 61 -17.58 -23.85 3.35
N SER A 62 -17.20 -23.59 2.09
CA SER A 62 -17.67 -24.38 0.94
C SER A 62 -17.19 -25.82 0.96
N GLN A 63 -16.18 -26.13 1.78
CA GLN A 63 -15.60 -27.45 1.99
C GLN A 63 -15.95 -28.02 3.38
N ASP A 64 -16.92 -27.41 4.08
CA ASP A 64 -17.29 -27.73 5.47
C ASP A 64 -16.10 -27.62 6.46
N ALA A 65 -15.08 -26.82 6.12
CA ALA A 65 -13.96 -26.52 6.99
C ALA A 65 -14.26 -25.30 7.87
N THR A 66 -13.68 -25.26 9.07
CA THR A 66 -13.80 -24.09 9.96
C THR A 66 -12.88 -22.98 9.46
N PRO A 67 -13.39 -21.83 9.02
CA PRO A 67 -12.56 -20.77 8.48
C PRO A 67 -11.68 -20.18 9.58
N ARG A 68 -10.39 -20.01 9.28
CA ARG A 68 -9.43 -19.40 10.20
C ARG A 68 -8.80 -18.17 9.58
N LEU A 69 -9.11 -17.01 10.16
CA LEU A 69 -8.43 -15.77 9.82
C LEU A 69 -7.02 -15.79 10.40
N LEU A 70 -6.02 -15.65 9.53
CA LEU A 70 -4.62 -15.56 9.92
C LEU A 70 -4.19 -14.09 9.94
N PRO A 71 -3.59 -13.59 11.02
CA PRO A 71 -3.08 -12.22 11.02
C PRO A 71 -2.03 -12.07 9.91
N ASP A 72 -2.13 -10.97 9.17
CA ASP A 72 -1.12 -10.58 8.19
C ASP A 72 -0.18 -9.55 8.81
N THR A 73 1.05 -9.45 8.31
CA THR A 73 2.01 -8.47 8.82
C THR A 73 1.51 -7.05 8.55
N GLY A 74 1.02 -6.37 9.59
CA GLY A 74 0.48 -5.01 9.52
C GLY A 74 -1.04 -4.91 9.61
N TYR A 75 -1.76 -6.04 9.65
CA TYR A 75 -3.21 -6.09 9.74
C TYR A 75 -3.68 -7.10 10.79
N SER A 76 -4.66 -6.73 11.63
CA SER A 76 -5.50 -7.72 12.30
C SER A 76 -6.64 -8.14 11.38
N LEU A 77 -7.01 -9.41 11.44
CA LEU A 77 -8.17 -9.94 10.75
C LEU A 77 -9.14 -10.48 11.79
N ASP A 78 -10.39 -10.07 11.67
CA ASP A 78 -11.44 -10.35 12.63
C ASP A 78 -12.76 -10.57 11.87
N TRP A 79 -13.71 -11.29 12.47
CA TRP A 79 -15.08 -11.31 11.94
C TRP A 79 -15.72 -9.96 12.22
N ALA A 80 -16.33 -9.34 11.19
CA ALA A 80 -16.99 -8.05 11.39
C ALA A 80 -18.23 -8.20 12.29
N ASP A 81 -18.86 -9.37 12.21
CA ASP A 81 -20.03 -9.82 12.96
C ASP A 81 -19.71 -11.13 13.69
N GLU A 82 -20.68 -12.04 13.77
CA GLU A 82 -20.47 -13.39 14.29
C GLU A 82 -19.66 -14.28 13.31
N ALA A 83 -19.01 -15.31 13.85
CA ALA A 83 -18.26 -16.26 13.03
C ALA A 83 -19.23 -16.98 12.07
N PRO A 84 -19.00 -16.93 10.75
CA PRO A 84 -19.95 -17.44 9.77
C PRO A 84 -20.05 -18.96 9.83
N THR A 85 -21.27 -19.46 9.72
CA THR A 85 -21.56 -20.90 9.58
C THR A 85 -21.86 -21.31 8.13
N GLN A 86 -22.05 -20.33 7.25
CA GLN A 86 -22.34 -20.52 5.83
C GLN A 86 -21.55 -19.50 5.00
N ALA A 87 -21.19 -19.88 3.77
CA ALA A 87 -20.39 -19.06 2.86
C ALA A 87 -21.01 -17.68 2.59
N ASP A 88 -22.34 -17.59 2.46
CA ASP A 88 -23.05 -16.33 2.19
C ASP A 88 -23.00 -15.35 3.37
N ALA A 89 -22.79 -15.85 4.59
CA ALA A 89 -22.71 -15.04 5.80
C ALA A 89 -21.30 -14.53 6.11
N VAL A 90 -20.31 -14.79 5.25
CA VAL A 90 -18.93 -14.36 5.48
C VAL A 90 -18.86 -12.83 5.45
N CYS A 91 -18.47 -12.23 6.57
CA CYS A 91 -18.05 -10.83 6.63
C CYS A 91 -16.77 -10.68 7.46
N VAL A 92 -15.67 -10.37 6.78
CA VAL A 92 -14.34 -10.22 7.39
C VAL A 92 -14.02 -8.74 7.53
N ARG A 93 -13.39 -8.37 8.64
CA ARG A 93 -12.78 -7.06 8.87
C ARG A 93 -11.27 -7.21 8.89
N ALA A 94 -10.59 -6.39 8.12
CA ALA A 94 -9.17 -6.12 8.31
C ALA A 94 -9.02 -4.76 9.01
N THR A 95 -8.17 -4.69 10.04
CA THR A 95 -7.81 -3.45 10.72
C THR A 95 -6.31 -3.25 10.63
N ARG A 96 -5.88 -2.12 10.09
CA ARG A 96 -4.47 -1.76 9.99
C ARG A 96 -3.91 -1.41 11.37
N LEU A 97 -2.77 -1.98 11.72
CA LEU A 97 -2.20 -1.88 13.06
C LEU A 97 -1.57 -0.50 13.37
N ASP A 98 -1.11 0.24 12.36
CA ASP A 98 -0.45 1.54 12.58
C ASP A 98 -1.40 2.69 12.91
N ASN A 99 -2.61 2.70 12.34
CA ASN A 99 -3.53 3.83 12.51
C ASN A 99 -5.02 3.44 12.62
N GLY A 100 -5.33 2.15 12.71
CA GLY A 100 -6.69 1.67 12.94
C GLY A 100 -7.65 1.82 11.76
N GLU A 101 -7.16 2.18 10.57
CA GLU A 101 -7.99 2.15 9.36
C GLU A 101 -8.49 0.72 9.12
N HIS A 102 -9.79 0.56 8.87
CA HIS A 102 -10.40 -0.74 8.67
C HIS A 102 -11.15 -0.82 7.36
N ALA A 103 -11.23 -2.04 6.84
CA ALA A 103 -12.05 -2.39 5.71
C ALA A 103 -12.80 -3.69 6.02
N ILE A 104 -14.01 -3.81 5.47
CA ILE A 104 -14.80 -5.03 5.52
C ILE A 104 -15.00 -5.57 4.10
N ALA A 105 -15.04 -6.88 3.96
CA ALA A 105 -15.39 -7.57 2.71
C ALA A 105 -15.97 -8.95 2.99
N GLY A 106 -16.83 -9.37 2.06
CA GLY A 106 -17.49 -10.67 2.07
C GLY A 106 -18.95 -10.56 1.60
N PRO A 107 -19.56 -11.67 1.19
CA PRO A 107 -20.96 -11.71 0.73
C PRO A 107 -21.97 -11.31 1.81
N GLY A 108 -21.63 -11.51 3.10
CA GLY A 108 -22.52 -11.23 4.22
C GLY A 108 -22.38 -9.84 4.83
N CYS A 109 -21.54 -8.97 4.23
CA CYS A 109 -21.37 -7.60 4.68
C CYS A 109 -22.45 -6.68 4.08
N ASP A 110 -23.65 -6.68 4.68
CA ASP A 110 -24.70 -5.67 4.43
C ASP A 110 -24.78 -4.64 5.58
#